data_AF-A0A7D9DTX2-F1
#
_entry.id   AF-A0A7D9DTX2-F1
#
_cell.length_a   1.000
_cell.length_b   1.000
_cell.length_c   1.000
_cell.angle_alpha   90.00
_cell.angle_beta   90.00
_cell.angle_gamma   90.00
#
_symmetry.space_group_name_H-M   'P 1'
#
loop_
_entity.id
_entity.type
_entity.pdbx_description
1 polymer ?
#
loop_
_entity_poly.entity_id
_entity_poly.type
_entity_poly.pdbx_seq_one_letter_code
_entity_poly.pdbx_strand_id
1 'polypeptide(L)'
;NFANAYNFQHVPKYPKANGEAEAAVKIVKSLWRKNNDKHKAGLLVYRATPLAGIDLSPSQLCMGRRLRTSLPIASSLLEPEAYNTNDIKRRMRHAKEKQTYYHNRHGTKELSSLKPGEHVRIRPEPGSKLWRQATVVDHHSSLRSYIADTGQQKLRRNRVALRLDPGRSTVEVAENDYATNDDMSHQETLDNPNL
;
A
#
# COMPACT_ATOMS: atom_id res chain seq x y z
N ASN A 1 -25.57 -2.21 -2.39
CA ASN A 1 -24.16 -1.87 -2.06
C ASN A 1 -23.28 -3.09 -2.39
N PHE A 2 -22.62 -3.12 -3.55
CA PHE A 2 -21.94 -4.33 -4.06
C PHE A 2 -20.77 -4.80 -3.18
N ALA A 3 -19.92 -3.88 -2.73
CA ALA A 3 -18.78 -4.18 -1.86
C ALA A 3 -19.19 -4.87 -0.54
N ASN A 4 -20.26 -4.38 0.09
CA ASN A 4 -20.77 -4.95 1.34
C ASN A 4 -21.41 -6.34 1.12
N ALA A 5 -22.11 -6.55 0.00
CA ALA A 5 -22.76 -7.83 -0.31
C ALA A 5 -21.76 -8.97 -0.54
N TYR A 6 -20.57 -8.65 -1.07
CA TYR A 6 -19.47 -9.59 -1.30
C TYR A 6 -18.34 -9.46 -0.27
N ASN A 7 -18.59 -8.74 0.84
CA ASN A 7 -17.67 -8.54 1.97
C ASN A 7 -16.22 -8.18 1.58
N PHE A 8 -16.03 -7.23 0.66
CA PHE A 8 -14.69 -6.76 0.26
C PHE A 8 -14.53 -5.24 0.39
N GLN A 9 -13.31 -4.79 0.71
CA GLN A 9 -13.00 -3.37 0.84
C GLN A 9 -12.54 -2.78 -0.50
N HIS A 10 -13.26 -1.76 -1.01
CA HIS A 10 -12.82 -1.00 -2.17
C HIS A 10 -11.77 0.07 -1.79
N VAL A 11 -10.60 0.05 -2.42
CA VAL A 11 -9.49 0.99 -2.16
C VAL A 11 -9.21 1.84 -3.42
N PRO A 12 -9.81 3.03 -3.54
CA PRO A 12 -9.67 3.87 -4.73
C PRO A 12 -8.38 4.71 -4.76
N LYS A 13 -8.03 5.17 -5.98
CA LYS A 13 -7.12 6.32 -6.26
C LYS A 13 -5.65 6.16 -5.85
N TYR A 14 -5.02 5.01 -6.15
CA TYR A 14 -3.54 4.88 -6.15
C TYR A 14 -3.01 3.90 -7.23
N PRO A 15 -2.79 4.35 -8.48
CA PRO A 15 -2.39 3.48 -9.60
C PRO A 15 -1.14 2.63 -9.34
N LYS A 16 -0.15 3.16 -8.59
CA LYS A 16 1.08 2.41 -8.27
C LYS A 16 0.85 1.11 -7.49
N ALA A 17 -0.25 0.96 -6.73
CA ALA A 17 -0.57 -0.32 -6.10
C ALA A 17 -1.24 -1.32 -7.06
N ASN A 18 -1.76 -0.87 -8.21
CA ASN A 18 -2.38 -1.71 -9.23
C ASN A 18 -1.35 -2.37 -10.17
N GLY A 19 -0.04 -2.21 -9.90
CA GLY A 19 1.04 -2.67 -10.77
C GLY A 19 1.02 -4.17 -11.09
N GLU A 20 0.50 -5.01 -10.19
CA GLU A 20 0.31 -6.45 -10.43
C GLU A 20 -0.78 -6.71 -11.49
N ALA A 21 -1.94 -6.05 -11.39
CA ALA A 21 -2.99 -6.14 -12.40
C ALA A 21 -2.56 -5.53 -13.74
N GLU A 22 -1.81 -4.43 -13.73
CA GLU A 22 -1.21 -3.84 -14.93
C GLU A 22 -0.19 -4.78 -15.58
N ALA A 23 0.62 -5.48 -14.78
CA ALA A 23 1.54 -6.53 -15.26
C ALA A 23 0.78 -7.71 -15.86
N ALA A 24 -0.30 -8.17 -15.24
CA ALA A 24 -1.17 -9.23 -15.79
C ALA A 24 -1.78 -8.81 -17.15
N VAL A 25 -2.30 -7.58 -17.26
CA VAL A 25 -2.80 -7.02 -18.54
C VAL A 25 -1.68 -6.95 -19.58
N LYS A 26 -0.45 -6.58 -19.20
CA LYS A 26 0.72 -6.57 -20.09
C LYS A 26 1.08 -7.98 -20.59
N ILE A 27 1.01 -9.00 -19.73
CA ILE A 27 1.21 -10.40 -20.08
C ILE A 27 0.15 -10.86 -21.09
N VAL A 28 -1.14 -10.64 -20.80
CA VAL A 28 -2.24 -11.04 -21.71
C VAL A 28 -2.12 -10.36 -23.08
N LYS A 29 -1.86 -9.05 -23.12
CA LYS A 29 -1.60 -8.32 -24.38
C LYS A 29 -0.35 -8.83 -25.12
N SER A 30 0.65 -9.34 -24.42
CA SER A 30 1.82 -9.98 -25.04
C SER A 30 1.46 -11.33 -25.67
N LEU A 31 0.71 -12.17 -24.95
CA LEU A 31 0.23 -13.46 -25.44
C LEU A 31 -0.64 -13.30 -26.69
N TRP A 32 -1.59 -12.37 -26.69
CA TRP A 32 -2.49 -12.11 -27.82
C TRP A 32 -1.80 -11.54 -29.07
N ARG A 33 -0.65 -10.88 -28.93
CA ARG A 33 0.17 -10.44 -30.09
C ARG A 33 1.04 -11.55 -30.68
N LYS A 34 1.25 -12.64 -29.92
CA LYS A 34 2.10 -13.77 -30.32
C LYS A 34 1.32 -15.00 -30.78
N ASN A 35 -0.01 -15.00 -30.67
CA ASN A 35 -0.87 -16.16 -30.97
C ASN A 35 -2.09 -15.73 -31.78
N ASN A 36 -2.38 -16.42 -32.88
CA ASN A 36 -3.60 -16.19 -33.66
C ASN A 36 -4.86 -16.57 -32.86
N ASP A 37 -4.81 -17.68 -32.11
CA ASP A 37 -5.85 -18.00 -31.12
C ASP A 37 -5.52 -17.34 -29.76
N LYS A 38 -6.23 -16.23 -29.50
CA LYS A 38 -6.12 -15.41 -28.29
C LYS A 38 -6.56 -16.15 -27.01
N HIS A 39 -7.42 -17.16 -27.12
CA HIS A 39 -8.12 -17.75 -25.98
C HIS A 39 -7.64 -19.16 -25.66
N LYS A 40 -7.57 -20.07 -26.65
CA LYS A 40 -7.23 -21.47 -26.41
C LYS A 40 -5.72 -21.71 -26.35
N ALA A 41 -4.94 -21.09 -27.24
CA ALA A 41 -3.50 -21.31 -27.29
C ALA A 41 -2.75 -20.49 -26.21
N GLY A 42 -2.80 -19.15 -26.31
CA GLY A 42 -1.95 -18.27 -25.49
C GLY A 42 -2.19 -18.40 -23.98
N LEU A 43 -3.46 -18.47 -23.54
CA LEU A 43 -3.79 -18.54 -22.11
C LEU A 43 -3.55 -19.94 -21.51
N LEU A 44 -3.72 -21.00 -22.29
CA LEU A 44 -3.40 -22.38 -21.88
C LEU A 44 -1.89 -22.53 -21.67
N VAL A 45 -1.09 -22.08 -22.62
CA VAL A 45 0.38 -22.09 -22.51
C VAL A 45 0.83 -21.30 -21.28
N TYR A 46 0.31 -20.10 -21.05
CA TYR A 46 0.64 -19.33 -19.84
C TYR A 46 0.32 -20.07 -18.54
N ARG A 47 -0.85 -20.70 -18.44
CA ARG A 47 -1.25 -21.48 -17.26
C ARG A 47 -0.41 -22.74 -17.04
N ALA A 48 0.18 -23.30 -18.10
CA ALA A 48 1.05 -24.47 -18.05
C ALA A 48 2.55 -24.12 -17.92
N THR A 49 2.94 -22.84 -18.11
CA THR A 49 4.34 -22.41 -18.03
C THR A 49 4.76 -22.21 -16.56
N PRO A 50 5.86 -22.84 -16.09
CA PRO A 50 6.39 -22.60 -14.74
C PRO A 50 6.78 -21.14 -14.48
N LEU A 51 6.53 -20.66 -13.27
CA LEU A 51 6.97 -19.34 -12.81
C LEU A 51 8.43 -19.38 -12.35
N ALA A 52 9.28 -18.51 -12.88
CA ALA A 52 10.70 -18.47 -12.55
C ALA A 52 10.95 -18.27 -11.05
N GLY A 53 11.76 -19.15 -10.44
CA GLY A 53 12.09 -19.13 -9.01
C GLY A 53 11.01 -19.74 -8.10
N ILE A 54 9.90 -20.21 -8.66
CA ILE A 54 8.90 -21.05 -7.99
C ILE A 54 8.84 -22.42 -8.67
N ASP A 55 9.15 -22.52 -9.96
CA ASP A 55 9.25 -23.76 -10.77
C ASP A 55 7.96 -24.59 -10.82
N LEU A 56 6.83 -23.95 -10.47
CA LEU A 56 5.48 -24.44 -10.63
C LEU A 56 4.70 -23.49 -11.53
N SER A 57 3.83 -24.05 -12.37
CA SER A 57 2.96 -23.27 -13.25
C SER A 57 1.73 -22.73 -12.51
N PRO A 58 1.05 -21.67 -13.02
CA PRO A 58 -0.18 -21.17 -12.43
C PRO A 58 -1.27 -22.24 -12.27
N SER A 59 -1.34 -23.23 -13.16
CA SER A 59 -2.29 -24.35 -13.04
C SER A 59 -1.97 -25.27 -11.87
N GLN A 60 -0.69 -25.60 -11.64
CA GLN A 60 -0.25 -26.40 -10.48
C GLN A 60 -0.46 -25.65 -9.16
N LEU A 61 -0.19 -24.35 -9.12
CA LEU A 61 -0.40 -23.52 -7.92
C LEU A 61 -1.88 -23.32 -7.56
N CYS A 62 -2.78 -23.37 -8.54
CA CYS A 62 -4.21 -23.13 -8.35
C CYS A 62 -5.04 -24.43 -8.20
N MET A 63 -4.65 -25.50 -8.90
CA MET A 63 -5.43 -26.74 -9.04
C MET A 63 -4.63 -28.01 -8.71
N GLY A 64 -3.37 -27.90 -8.27
CA GLY A 64 -2.50 -29.04 -7.95
C GLY A 64 -2.03 -29.86 -9.16
N ARG A 65 -2.50 -29.60 -10.39
CA ARG A 65 -2.25 -30.45 -11.56
C ARG A 65 -1.70 -29.69 -12.76
N ARG A 66 -1.03 -30.40 -13.68
CA ARG A 66 -0.66 -29.83 -15.00
C ARG A 66 -1.84 -29.92 -15.96
N LEU A 67 -1.87 -29.01 -16.93
CA LEU A 67 -2.88 -29.01 -18.01
C LEU A 67 -2.39 -29.81 -19.21
N ARG A 68 -3.31 -30.51 -19.89
CA ARG A 68 -3.07 -31.07 -21.22
C ARG A 68 -2.86 -29.90 -22.19
N THR A 69 -1.69 -29.83 -22.82
CA THR A 69 -1.35 -28.83 -23.83
C THR A 69 -1.20 -29.48 -25.21
N SER A 70 -0.70 -28.74 -26.21
CA SER A 70 -0.34 -29.31 -27.52
C SER A 70 0.92 -30.19 -27.47
N LEU A 71 1.73 -30.09 -26.41
CA LEU A 71 2.87 -30.97 -26.21
C LEU A 71 2.43 -32.28 -25.54
N PRO A 72 2.97 -33.43 -25.96
CA PRO A 72 2.70 -34.70 -25.29
C PRO A 72 3.18 -34.66 -23.84
N ILE A 73 2.37 -35.19 -22.93
CA ILE A 73 2.65 -35.26 -21.50
C ILE A 73 2.13 -36.60 -20.97
N ALA A 74 2.85 -37.21 -20.04
CA ALA A 74 2.42 -38.44 -19.37
C ALA A 74 1.09 -38.21 -18.62
N SER A 75 0.17 -39.17 -18.71
CA SER A 75 -1.15 -39.11 -18.07
C SER A 75 -1.05 -38.92 -16.55
N SER A 76 -0.07 -39.57 -15.90
CA SER A 76 0.20 -39.44 -14.46
C SER A 76 0.49 -38.01 -14.01
N LEU A 77 0.98 -37.13 -14.90
CA LEU A 77 1.26 -35.72 -14.59
C LEU A 77 0.04 -34.80 -14.75
N LEU A 78 -1.06 -35.31 -15.29
CA LEU A 78 -2.35 -34.60 -15.39
C LEU A 78 -3.18 -34.76 -14.12
N GLU A 79 -2.88 -35.74 -13.27
CA GLU A 79 -3.55 -35.92 -11.99
C GLU A 79 -3.10 -34.85 -10.97
N PRO A 80 -3.94 -34.51 -9.97
CA PRO A 80 -3.57 -33.60 -8.90
C PRO A 80 -2.43 -34.15 -8.03
N GLU A 81 -1.41 -33.32 -7.83
CA GLU A 81 -0.23 -33.59 -7.01
C GLU A 81 -0.26 -32.68 -5.76
N ALA A 82 0.05 -33.24 -4.59
CA ALA A 82 0.11 -32.49 -3.34
C ALA A 82 1.47 -31.79 -3.18
N TYR A 83 1.52 -30.49 -3.44
CA TYR A 83 2.74 -29.70 -3.24
C TYR A 83 2.88 -29.19 -1.80
N ASN A 84 4.12 -29.14 -1.29
CA ASN A 84 4.41 -28.58 0.03
C ASN A 84 4.16 -27.06 0.05
N THR A 85 3.00 -26.65 0.59
CA THR A 85 2.56 -25.27 0.67
C THR A 85 3.53 -24.35 1.43
N ASN A 86 4.22 -24.86 2.45
CA ASN A 86 5.18 -24.06 3.21
C ASN A 86 6.42 -23.74 2.37
N ASP A 87 6.85 -24.69 1.54
CA ASP A 87 7.97 -24.48 0.64
C ASP A 87 7.62 -23.57 -0.55
N ILE A 88 6.41 -23.69 -1.11
CA ILE A 88 5.89 -22.72 -2.09
C ILE A 88 5.88 -21.31 -1.51
N LYS A 89 5.35 -21.13 -0.30
CA LYS A 89 5.34 -19.84 0.42
C LYS A 89 6.76 -19.29 0.63
N ARG A 90 7.74 -20.16 0.93
CA ARG A 90 9.16 -19.80 1.05
C ARG A 90 9.74 -19.28 -0.26
N ARG A 91 9.55 -20.02 -1.36
CA ARG A 91 10.00 -19.64 -2.72
C ARG A 91 9.36 -18.32 -3.19
N MET A 92 8.04 -18.18 -3.02
CA MET A 92 7.31 -16.94 -3.31
C MET A 92 7.82 -15.74 -2.50
N ARG A 93 8.12 -15.93 -1.21
CA ARG A 93 8.69 -14.88 -0.36
C ARG A 93 10.07 -14.45 -0.86
N HIS A 94 10.97 -15.40 -1.10
CA HIS A 94 12.32 -15.13 -1.60
C HIS A 94 12.31 -14.40 -2.97
N ALA A 95 11.42 -14.80 -3.89
CA ALA A 95 11.24 -14.10 -5.16
C ALA A 95 10.78 -12.64 -4.96
N LYS A 96 9.85 -12.40 -4.02
CA LYS A 96 9.38 -11.06 -3.67
C LYS A 96 10.46 -10.22 -2.99
N GLU A 97 11.23 -10.79 -2.07
CA GLU A 97 12.37 -10.14 -1.40
C GLU A 97 13.44 -9.72 -2.42
N LYS A 98 13.80 -10.60 -3.36
CA LYS A 98 14.71 -10.30 -4.47
C LYS A 98 14.19 -9.16 -5.35
N GLN A 99 12.91 -9.15 -5.69
CA GLN A 99 12.29 -8.05 -6.43
C GLN A 99 12.31 -6.73 -5.64
N THR A 100 12.01 -6.77 -4.34
CA THR A 100 12.05 -5.61 -3.44
C THR A 100 13.46 -5.04 -3.31
N TYR A 101 14.48 -5.90 -3.20
CA TYR A 101 15.89 -5.48 -3.16
C TYR A 101 16.29 -4.67 -4.39
N TYR A 102 16.04 -5.19 -5.60
CA TYR A 102 16.38 -4.45 -6.83
C TYR A 102 15.54 -3.18 -7.02
N HIS A 103 14.26 -3.20 -6.63
CA HIS A 103 13.42 -2.01 -6.67
C HIS A 103 13.94 -0.91 -5.73
N ASN A 104 14.34 -1.27 -4.51
CA ASN A 104 14.79 -0.32 -3.50
C ASN A 104 16.24 0.16 -3.72
N ARG A 105 17.06 -0.58 -4.49
CA ARG A 105 18.43 -0.17 -4.87
C ARG A 105 18.44 1.17 -5.63
N HIS A 106 17.38 1.49 -6.36
CA HIS A 106 17.21 2.79 -7.01
C HIS A 106 16.64 3.79 -5.99
N GLY A 107 17.53 4.57 -5.38
CA GLY A 107 17.25 5.49 -4.28
C GLY A 107 16.09 6.44 -4.56
N THR A 108 14.90 6.06 -4.09
CA THR A 108 13.73 6.93 -4.08
C THR A 108 13.82 7.81 -2.85
N LYS A 109 13.98 9.13 -3.03
CA LYS A 109 13.88 10.08 -1.90
C LYS A 109 12.53 9.88 -1.21
N GLU A 110 12.57 9.46 0.06
CA GLU A 110 11.37 9.41 0.88
C GLU A 110 10.87 10.83 1.15
N LEU A 111 9.55 10.99 1.12
CA LEU A 111 8.92 12.23 1.54
C LEU A 111 8.81 12.22 3.06
N SER A 112 9.13 13.34 3.71
CA SER A 112 8.99 13.52 5.17
C SER A 112 7.63 13.03 5.66
N SER A 113 7.55 12.41 6.84
CA SER A 113 6.26 12.12 7.47
C SER A 113 5.44 13.40 7.67
N LEU A 114 4.12 13.23 7.79
CA LEU A 114 3.20 14.31 8.18
C LEU A 114 2.63 13.99 9.56
N LYS A 115 2.37 15.00 10.36
CA LYS A 115 1.76 14.87 11.70
C LYS A 115 0.26 15.23 11.66
N PRO A 116 -0.57 14.65 12.54
CA PRO A 116 -1.90 15.18 12.84
C PRO A 116 -1.84 16.69 13.12
N GLY A 117 -2.83 17.43 12.62
CA GLY A 117 -2.88 18.90 12.69
C GLY A 117 -2.17 19.63 11.55
N GLU A 118 -1.25 19.00 10.81
CA GLU A 118 -0.55 19.69 9.72
C GLU A 118 -1.46 20.02 8.52
N HIS A 119 -1.39 21.27 8.06
CA HIS A 119 -2.08 21.71 6.85
C HIS A 119 -1.36 21.22 5.59
N VAL A 120 -2.15 20.64 4.69
CA VAL A 120 -1.69 20.02 3.45
C VAL A 120 -2.57 20.40 2.27
N ARG A 121 -1.98 20.36 1.07
CA ARG A 121 -2.69 20.46 -0.21
C ARG A 121 -2.76 19.08 -0.86
N ILE A 122 -3.99 18.62 -1.11
CA ILE A 122 -4.31 17.37 -1.82
C ILE A 122 -4.17 17.58 -3.32
N ARG A 123 -3.44 16.69 -3.98
CA ARG A 123 -3.26 16.65 -5.44
C ARG A 123 -4.61 16.65 -6.17
N PRO A 124 -4.78 17.46 -7.24
CA PRO A 124 -5.99 17.45 -8.05
C PRO A 124 -6.26 16.08 -8.69
N GLU A 125 -7.53 15.84 -9.00
CA GLU A 125 -7.97 14.67 -9.76
C GLU A 125 -7.70 14.89 -11.27
N PRO A 126 -7.56 13.82 -12.08
CA PRO A 126 -7.33 13.96 -13.53
C PRO A 126 -8.41 14.86 -14.17
N GLY A 127 -7.98 15.85 -14.94
CA GLY A 127 -8.85 16.87 -15.53
C GLY A 127 -8.97 18.17 -14.72
N SER A 128 -8.59 18.18 -13.43
CA SER A 128 -8.52 19.41 -12.62
C SER A 128 -7.08 19.90 -12.43
N LYS A 129 -6.92 21.22 -12.25
CA LYS A 129 -5.66 21.85 -11.81
C LYS A 129 -5.69 22.29 -10.35
N LEU A 130 -6.85 22.23 -9.69
CA LEU A 130 -7.07 22.81 -8.36
C LEU A 130 -6.58 21.88 -7.25
N TRP A 131 -5.52 22.28 -6.56
CA TRP A 131 -5.09 21.66 -5.31
C TRP A 131 -6.05 22.05 -4.19
N ARG A 132 -6.64 21.06 -3.51
CA ARG A 132 -7.57 21.31 -2.40
C ARG A 132 -6.82 21.38 -1.08
N GLN A 133 -7.11 22.39 -0.26
CA GLN A 133 -6.61 22.45 1.12
C GLN A 133 -7.27 21.37 1.98
N ALA A 134 -6.52 20.87 2.96
CA ALA A 134 -6.95 19.90 3.94
C ALA A 134 -6.05 19.95 5.19
N THR A 135 -6.49 19.34 6.28
CA THR A 135 -5.69 19.12 7.48
C THR A 135 -5.49 17.63 7.68
N VAL A 136 -4.29 17.19 8.05
CA VAL A 136 -4.03 15.78 8.40
C VAL A 136 -4.73 15.47 9.72
N VAL A 137 -5.63 14.49 9.72
CA VAL A 137 -6.33 14.02 10.92
C VAL A 137 -5.51 12.93 11.59
N ASP A 138 -5.10 11.92 10.83
CA ASP A 138 -4.35 10.78 11.36
C ASP A 138 -3.60 10.03 10.25
N HIS A 139 -2.71 9.13 10.66
CA HIS A 139 -2.13 8.08 9.86
C HIS A 139 -3.20 7.02 9.55
N HIS A 140 -3.15 6.42 8.36
CA HIS A 140 -3.93 5.22 8.06
C HIS A 140 -3.11 3.99 8.45
N SER A 141 -3.77 2.86 8.74
CA SER A 141 -3.16 1.52 8.97
C SER A 141 -2.31 0.96 7.82
N SER A 142 -2.11 1.72 6.74
CA SER A 142 -1.28 1.34 5.60
C SER A 142 -0.15 2.35 5.45
N LEU A 143 1.09 1.86 5.37
CA LEU A 143 2.30 2.69 5.26
C LEU A 143 2.16 3.79 4.22
N ARG A 144 2.69 4.98 4.56
CA ARG A 144 2.66 6.19 3.72
C ARG A 144 1.25 6.63 3.30
N SER A 145 0.20 6.26 4.03
CA SER A 145 -1.18 6.71 3.79
C SER A 145 -1.72 7.47 5.01
N TYR A 146 -2.50 8.52 4.75
CA TYR A 146 -3.03 9.45 5.75
C TYR A 146 -4.53 9.67 5.53
N ILE A 147 -5.24 10.05 6.58
CA ILE A 147 -6.57 10.63 6.52
C ILE A 147 -6.42 12.15 6.55
N ALA A 148 -6.88 12.82 5.49
CA ALA A 148 -6.89 14.27 5.37
C ALA A 148 -8.33 14.78 5.30
N ASP A 149 -8.68 15.77 6.12
CA ASP A 149 -10.01 16.39 6.15
C ASP A 149 -10.01 17.68 5.31
N THR A 150 -10.93 17.77 4.36
CA THR A 150 -11.12 18.98 3.54
C THR A 150 -12.19 19.92 4.10
N GLY A 151 -12.66 19.72 5.34
CA GLY A 151 -13.80 20.42 5.96
C GLY A 151 -15.16 19.93 5.46
N GLN A 152 -15.24 19.47 4.21
CA GLN A 152 -16.42 18.83 3.61
C GLN A 152 -16.43 17.30 3.75
N GLN A 153 -15.25 16.66 3.80
CA GLN A 153 -15.11 15.20 3.79
C GLN A 153 -13.70 14.77 4.23
N LYS A 154 -13.64 13.64 4.94
CA LYS A 154 -12.39 12.94 5.27
C LYS A 154 -11.99 12.00 4.14
N LEU A 155 -10.76 12.15 3.65
CA LEU A 155 -10.23 11.43 2.49
C LEU A 155 -8.94 10.67 2.82
N ARG A 156 -8.93 9.37 2.53
CA ARG A 156 -7.69 8.58 2.51
C ARG A 156 -6.82 8.99 1.31
N ARG A 157 -5.57 9.40 1.57
CA ARG A 157 -4.59 9.79 0.53
C ARG A 157 -3.19 9.24 0.85
N ASN A 158 -2.47 8.82 -0.19
CA ASN A 158 -1.06 8.47 -0.05
C ASN A 158 -0.21 9.74 0.09
N ARG A 159 0.92 9.65 0.80
CA ARG A 159 1.86 10.75 1.05
C ARG A 159 2.31 11.49 -0.21
N VAL A 160 2.45 10.80 -1.34
CA VAL A 160 2.82 11.42 -2.64
C VAL A 160 1.73 12.30 -3.25
N ALA A 161 0.49 12.21 -2.75
CA ALA A 161 -0.64 13.02 -3.15
C ALA A 161 -0.92 14.18 -2.17
N LEU A 162 -0.12 14.31 -1.10
CA LEU A 162 -0.19 15.39 -0.11
C LEU A 162 1.08 16.23 -0.21
N ARG A 163 0.95 17.55 -0.20
CA ARG A 163 2.05 18.50 -0.02
C ARG A 163 1.80 19.29 1.26
N LEU A 164 2.81 19.42 2.12
CA LEU A 164 2.75 20.32 3.27
C LEU A 164 2.49 21.75 2.76
N ASP A 165 1.75 22.55 3.52
CA ASP A 165 1.46 23.95 3.21
C ASP A 165 2.13 24.89 4.24
N PRO A 166 3.41 25.28 4.05
CA PRO A 166 4.22 25.88 5.11
C PRO A 166 3.63 27.14 5.73
N GLY A 167 2.97 27.97 4.90
CA GLY A 167 2.41 29.26 5.32
C GLY A 167 1.13 29.18 6.16
N ARG A 168 0.71 27.98 6.61
CA ARG A 168 -0.31 27.80 7.65
C ARG A 168 0.13 26.86 8.78
N SER A 169 1.23 26.12 8.63
CA SER A 169 1.69 25.13 9.63
C SER A 169 2.65 25.72 10.67
N THR A 170 2.69 27.05 10.80
CA THR A 170 3.46 27.78 11.83
C THR A 170 2.49 28.63 12.66
N VAL A 171 2.70 28.63 13.98
CA VAL A 171 1.84 29.27 15.02
C VAL A 171 0.53 28.46 15.18
N GLU A 172 0.07 28.06 16.37
CA GLU A 172 0.25 28.59 17.73
C GLU A 172 0.82 27.55 18.73
N VAL A 173 1.90 27.90 19.43
CA VAL A 173 2.10 27.47 20.82
C VAL A 173 1.81 28.71 21.65
N ALA A 174 0.73 28.69 22.42
CA ALA A 174 0.38 29.82 23.26
C ALA A 174 1.35 29.89 24.46
N GLU A 175 2.22 30.89 24.46
CA GLU A 175 2.87 31.38 25.67
C GLU A 175 1.77 32.02 26.55
N ASN A 176 1.36 31.33 27.60
CA ASN A 176 0.59 31.93 28.68
C ASN A 176 1.56 32.46 29.74
N ASP A 177 2.10 33.64 29.49
CA ASP A 177 2.73 34.46 30.52
C ASP A 177 1.64 34.94 31.50
N TYR A 178 1.75 34.52 32.76
CA TYR A 178 1.09 35.17 33.89
C TYR A 178 2.10 35.38 35.02
N ALA A 179 2.65 36.58 35.09
CA ALA A 179 3.38 37.13 36.23
C ALA A 179 2.81 38.49 36.65
N THR A 180 3.05 38.89 37.91
CA THR A 180 2.60 40.13 38.61
C THR A 180 1.21 40.05 39.27
N ASN A 181 1.01 40.23 40.59
CA ASN A 181 1.89 40.08 41.78
C ASN A 181 1.02 39.94 43.07
N ASP A 182 1.68 39.65 44.20
CA ASP A 182 1.36 39.98 45.62
C ASP A 182 -0.07 40.34 46.09
N ASP A 183 -0.53 39.61 47.11
CA ASP A 183 -0.73 40.20 48.46
C ASP A 183 -0.53 39.12 49.56
N MET A 184 -0.16 39.53 50.77
CA MET A 184 0.24 38.65 51.88
C MET A 184 -0.93 38.18 52.76
N SER A 185 -0.79 36.97 53.32
CA SER A 185 -1.15 36.75 54.72
C SER A 185 -0.24 35.71 55.38
N HIS A 186 0.36 36.09 56.50
CA HIS A 186 1.17 35.19 57.33
C HIS A 186 0.29 34.17 58.06
N GLN A 187 0.82 32.96 58.27
CA GLN A 187 0.79 32.36 59.61
C GLN A 187 1.93 31.35 59.80
N GLU A 188 2.48 31.34 61.01
CA GLU A 188 3.65 30.55 61.41
C GLU A 188 3.30 29.07 61.65
N THR A 189 4.29 28.21 61.51
CA THR A 189 4.56 27.16 62.52
C THR A 189 6.02 26.72 62.45
N LEU A 190 6.58 26.38 63.61
CA LEU A 190 8.01 26.16 63.85
C LEU A 190 8.42 24.68 63.75
N ASP A 191 9.74 24.44 63.85
CA ASP A 191 10.44 23.17 64.15
C ASP A 191 10.50 22.10 63.03
N ASN A 192 11.57 21.31 62.84
CA ASN A 192 13.03 21.44 63.09
C ASN A 192 13.75 20.35 62.20
N PRO A 193 15.05 19.99 62.27
CA PRO A 193 15.79 19.63 61.05
C PRO A 193 16.33 18.18 61.01
N ASN A 194 17.01 17.86 59.89
CA ASN A 194 17.89 16.70 59.67
C ASN A 194 17.26 15.30 59.62
N LEU A 195 17.10 14.75 58.41
CA LEU A 195 18.02 13.72 57.91
C LEU A 195 18.08 13.73 56.37
#